data_AF-A0A4V2APM5-F1
#
_entry.id   AF-A0A4V2APM5-F1
#
_cell.length_a   1.000
_cell.length_b   1.000
_cell.length_c   1.000
_cell.angle_alpha   90.00
_cell.angle_beta   90.00
_cell.angle_gamma   90.00
#
_symmetry.space_group_name_H-M   'P 1'
#
loop_
_entity.id
_entity.type
_entity.pdbx_description
1 polymer ?
#
loop_
_entity_poly.entity_id
_entity_poly.type
_entity_poly.pdbx_seq_one_letter_code
_entity_poly.pdbx_strand_id
1 'polypeptide(L)'
;TAPDIAGKGIANPTALLLSGLSLLRHLGLTANAATIENALLYTLEQGVRTGDFGDKTKPALNTQQFAEAIIANFGKTPQYGAKPVIANQPGTPAPFKLEHNSMMESKEPLEEKIVGVDMFIECNEQPEIIAQKSQHHGGVKFKLISVSNRGTQVWPTGSKYTALVNQYNLRFESLNDTPLTQQDVIGLYVSLSADYKVCSLELLNMWGDKRGYSLAQGQ
;
A
#
# COMPACT_ATOMS: atom_id res chain seq x y z
N THR A 1 -14.95 12.92 4.75
CA THR A 1 -16.14 13.73 4.39
C THR A 1 -16.87 14.33 5.59
N ALA A 2 -16.51 14.03 6.86
CA ALA A 2 -17.10 14.63 8.06
C ALA A 2 -18.65 14.78 8.00
N PRO A 3 -19.36 13.64 7.89
CA PRO A 3 -20.81 13.63 7.59
C PRO A 3 -21.65 14.31 8.68
N ASP A 4 -21.15 14.34 9.91
CA ASP A 4 -21.75 14.96 11.08
C ASP A 4 -21.87 16.49 10.98
N ILE A 5 -21.05 17.15 10.16
CA ILE A 5 -21.05 18.61 9.99
C ILE A 5 -21.43 19.07 8.57
N ALA A 6 -21.73 18.12 7.67
CA ALA A 6 -22.11 18.42 6.29
C ALA A 6 -23.38 19.28 6.24
N GLY A 7 -23.38 20.32 5.39
CA GLY A 7 -24.51 21.24 5.23
C GLY A 7 -24.77 22.19 6.41
N LYS A 8 -24.02 22.08 7.51
CA LYS A 8 -24.21 22.91 8.71
C LYS A 8 -23.46 24.24 8.68
N GLY A 9 -22.58 24.45 7.69
CA GLY A 9 -21.80 25.68 7.55
C GLY A 9 -20.79 25.93 8.69
N ILE A 10 -20.41 24.90 9.46
CA ILE A 10 -19.47 25.01 10.59
C ILE A 10 -18.10 24.38 10.32
N ALA A 11 -17.88 23.90 9.09
CA ALA A 11 -16.62 23.28 8.70
C ALA A 11 -15.49 24.32 8.63
N ASN A 12 -14.30 23.93 9.03
CA ASN A 12 -13.09 24.70 8.80
C ASN A 12 -12.57 24.49 7.36
N PRO A 13 -12.59 25.52 6.50
CA PRO A 13 -12.14 25.38 5.11
C PRO A 13 -10.61 25.41 4.97
N THR A 14 -9.84 25.61 6.05
CA THR A 14 -8.38 25.86 6.00
C THR A 14 -7.62 24.74 5.29
N ALA A 15 -7.90 23.47 5.57
CA ALA A 15 -7.18 22.36 4.93
C ALA A 15 -7.39 22.33 3.40
N LEU A 16 -8.62 22.59 2.95
CA LEU A 16 -8.95 22.70 1.52
C LEU A 16 -8.27 23.91 0.89
N LEU A 17 -8.28 25.06 1.59
CA LEU A 17 -7.61 26.27 1.14
C LEU A 17 -6.10 26.04 0.97
N LEU A 18 -5.41 25.49 1.97
CA LEU A 18 -3.97 25.19 1.90
C LEU A 18 -3.64 24.20 0.78
N SER A 19 -4.54 23.24 0.50
CA SER A 19 -4.42 22.35 -0.66
C SER A 19 -4.54 23.12 -1.98
N GLY A 20 -5.48 24.07 -2.06
CA GLY A 20 -5.60 25.01 -3.17
C GLY A 20 -4.36 25.88 -3.35
N LEU A 21 -3.72 26.34 -2.28
CA LEU A 21 -2.45 27.09 -2.36
C LEU A 21 -1.32 26.21 -2.89
N SER A 22 -1.27 24.94 -2.48
CA SER A 22 -0.30 23.97 -3.00
C SER A 22 -0.52 23.74 -4.50
N LEU A 23 -1.77 23.67 -4.96
CA LEU A 23 -2.11 23.63 -6.38
C LEU A 23 -1.65 24.90 -7.12
N LEU A 24 -1.92 26.09 -6.58
CA LEU A 24 -1.46 27.34 -7.19
C LEU A 24 0.06 27.35 -7.35
N ARG A 25 0.81 26.91 -6.33
CA ARG A 25 2.27 26.77 -6.41
C ARG A 25 2.71 25.76 -7.47
N HIS A 26 2.04 24.62 -7.55
CA HIS A 26 2.31 23.59 -8.55
C HIS A 26 2.10 24.10 -9.98
N LEU A 27 1.13 24.99 -10.18
CA LEU A 27 0.87 25.66 -11.46
C LEU A 27 1.77 26.88 -11.72
N GLY A 28 2.71 27.18 -10.82
CA GLY A 28 3.57 28.37 -10.92
C GLY A 28 2.92 29.70 -10.53
N LEU A 29 1.71 29.68 -9.96
CA LEU A 29 0.99 30.86 -9.45
C LEU A 29 1.40 31.19 -8.01
N THR A 30 2.71 31.30 -7.79
CA THR A 30 3.36 31.49 -6.49
C THR A 30 3.01 32.81 -5.79
N ALA A 31 2.90 33.92 -6.52
CA ALA A 31 2.50 35.23 -5.97
C ALA A 31 1.06 35.18 -5.46
N ASN A 32 0.16 34.57 -6.25
CA ASN A 32 -1.25 34.43 -5.90
C ASN A 32 -1.40 33.58 -4.64
N ALA A 33 -0.67 32.46 -4.57
CA ALA A 33 -0.65 31.59 -3.39
C ALA A 33 -0.15 32.34 -2.14
N ALA A 34 0.94 33.10 -2.26
CA ALA A 34 1.50 33.88 -1.15
C ALA A 34 0.52 34.96 -0.64
N THR A 35 -0.17 35.67 -1.53
CA THR A 35 -1.18 36.67 -1.15
C THR A 35 -2.30 36.05 -0.32
N ILE A 36 -2.84 34.92 -0.77
CA ILE A 36 -3.94 34.24 -0.06
C ILE A 36 -3.44 33.63 1.26
N GLU A 37 -2.23 33.05 1.28
CA GLU A 37 -1.67 32.49 2.51
C GLU A 37 -1.39 33.57 3.55
N ASN A 38 -0.84 34.72 3.15
CA ASN A 38 -0.61 35.83 4.06
C ASN A 38 -1.93 36.37 4.64
N ALA A 39 -3.00 36.44 3.83
CA ALA A 39 -4.32 36.85 4.32
C ALA A 39 -4.91 35.84 5.31
N LEU A 40 -4.74 34.54 5.07
CA LEU A 40 -5.14 33.48 6.00
C LEU A 40 -4.37 33.58 7.31
N LEU A 41 -3.04 33.67 7.25
CA LEU A 41 -2.18 33.77 8.44
C LEU A 41 -2.47 35.03 9.24
N TYR A 42 -2.67 36.17 8.57
CA TYR A 42 -3.06 37.42 9.23
C TYR A 42 -4.41 37.28 9.92
N THR A 43 -5.40 36.66 9.28
CA THR A 43 -6.72 36.37 9.87
C THR A 43 -6.59 35.54 11.16
N LEU A 44 -5.77 34.50 11.14
CA LEU A 44 -5.51 33.65 12.30
C LEU A 44 -4.77 34.40 13.42
N GLU A 45 -3.81 35.27 13.08
CA GLU A 45 -3.06 36.10 14.02
C GLU A 45 -3.96 37.11 14.77
N GLN A 46 -5.02 37.59 14.12
CA GLN A 46 -6.06 38.40 14.77
C GLN A 46 -7.00 37.59 15.68
N GLY A 47 -6.77 36.27 15.82
CA GLY A 47 -7.57 35.38 16.65
C GLY A 47 -8.89 34.93 16.03
N VAL A 48 -9.10 35.22 14.73
CA VAL A 48 -10.28 34.76 13.98
C VAL A 48 -10.14 33.27 13.69
N ARG A 49 -11.20 32.50 13.93
CA ARG A 49 -11.16 31.02 13.88
C ARG A 49 -12.53 30.40 13.67
N THR A 50 -12.53 29.13 13.29
CA THR A 50 -13.69 28.24 13.23
C THR A 50 -13.80 27.38 14.50
N GLY A 51 -14.92 26.68 14.66
CA GLY A 51 -15.28 26.00 15.93
C GLY A 51 -14.43 24.78 16.31
N ASP A 52 -13.58 24.31 15.42
CA ASP A 52 -12.72 23.13 15.60
C ASP A 52 -11.41 23.42 16.36
N PHE A 53 -10.96 24.68 16.44
CA PHE A 53 -9.72 25.03 17.13
C PHE A 53 -9.80 26.34 17.93
N GLY A 54 -8.84 26.55 18.83
CA GLY A 54 -8.74 27.72 19.72
C GLY A 54 -9.64 27.65 20.96
N ASP A 55 -9.79 28.79 21.63
CA ASP A 55 -10.50 28.92 22.91
C ASP A 55 -12.02 28.82 22.76
N LYS A 56 -12.62 27.69 23.16
CA LYS A 56 -14.07 27.45 23.06
C LYS A 56 -14.96 28.47 23.79
N THR A 57 -14.39 29.30 24.69
CA THR A 57 -15.15 30.35 25.40
C THR A 57 -15.39 31.60 24.55
N LYS A 58 -14.62 31.80 23.47
CA LYS A 58 -14.81 32.91 22.53
C LYS A 58 -15.75 32.49 21.39
N PRO A 59 -16.49 33.42 20.78
CA PRO A 59 -17.26 33.13 19.57
C PRO A 59 -16.33 32.61 18.45
N ALA A 60 -16.82 31.66 17.66
CA ALA A 60 -16.17 31.17 16.44
C ALA A 60 -16.99 31.57 15.21
N LEU A 61 -16.32 31.80 14.09
CA LEU A 61 -16.99 32.07 12.82
C LEU A 61 -17.48 30.77 12.18
N ASN A 62 -18.56 30.89 11.43
CA ASN A 62 -19.00 29.84 10.51
C ASN A 62 -18.10 29.80 9.26
N THR A 63 -18.24 28.78 8.41
CA THR A 63 -17.41 28.57 7.21
C THR A 63 -17.39 29.80 6.28
N GLN A 64 -18.55 30.40 6.04
CA GLN A 64 -18.70 31.53 5.12
C GLN A 64 -18.05 32.80 5.69
N GLN A 65 -18.34 33.11 6.95
CA GLN A 65 -17.77 34.27 7.65
C GLN A 65 -16.25 34.15 7.75
N PHE A 66 -15.72 32.94 7.97
CA PHE A 66 -14.29 32.71 8.00
C PHE A 66 -13.64 32.95 6.61
N ALA A 67 -14.28 32.50 5.53
CA ALA A 67 -13.82 32.79 4.17
C ALA A 67 -13.85 34.30 3.85
N GLU A 68 -14.93 35.00 4.22
CA GLU A 68 -15.05 36.45 4.05
C GLU A 68 -13.99 37.22 4.83
N ALA A 69 -13.69 36.80 6.07
CA ALA A 69 -12.62 37.39 6.88
C ALA A 69 -11.25 37.24 6.20
N ILE A 70 -10.96 36.08 5.61
CA ILE A 70 -9.73 35.86 4.85
C ILE A 70 -9.68 36.79 3.62
N ILE A 71 -10.77 36.87 2.84
CA ILE A 71 -10.85 37.71 1.64
C ILE A 71 -10.65 39.19 1.98
N ALA A 72 -11.26 39.68 3.06
CA ALA A 72 -11.12 41.06 3.52
C ALA A 72 -9.67 41.43 3.92
N ASN A 73 -8.85 40.43 4.25
CA ASN A 73 -7.46 40.58 4.64
C ASN A 73 -6.46 40.40 3.48
N PHE A 74 -6.93 40.33 2.22
CA PHE A 74 -6.04 40.31 1.06
C PHE A 74 -5.12 41.54 1.04
N GLY A 75 -3.83 41.32 0.79
CA GLY A 75 -2.80 42.36 0.82
C GLY A 75 -2.27 42.70 2.22
N LYS A 76 -2.82 42.13 3.29
CA LYS A 76 -2.22 42.19 4.64
C LYS A 76 -1.09 41.19 4.75
N THR A 77 -0.13 41.49 5.64
CA THR A 77 1.02 40.62 5.93
C THR A 77 1.00 40.28 7.42
N PRO A 78 1.05 38.99 7.81
CA PRO A 78 1.12 38.59 9.21
C PRO A 78 2.46 39.00 9.83
N GLN A 79 2.50 39.23 11.14
CA GLN A 79 3.76 39.42 11.85
C GLN A 79 4.57 38.13 11.88
N TYR A 80 3.90 36.98 12.02
CA TYR A 80 4.55 35.68 12.13
C TYR A 80 4.32 34.80 10.90
N GLY A 81 5.40 34.23 10.36
CA GLY A 81 5.31 33.25 9.29
C GLY A 81 4.93 33.81 7.91
N ALA A 82 5.09 35.11 7.69
CA ALA A 82 4.82 35.77 6.41
C ALA A 82 5.51 35.04 5.25
N LYS A 83 4.75 34.80 4.18
CA LYS A 83 5.23 34.14 2.97
C LYS A 83 5.77 35.19 2.00
N PRO A 84 6.98 35.00 1.44
CA PRO A 84 7.51 35.90 0.43
C PRO A 84 6.63 35.85 -0.83
N VAL A 85 6.36 37.02 -1.39
CA VAL A 85 5.64 37.14 -2.67
C VAL A 85 6.65 37.02 -3.80
N ILE A 86 6.74 35.82 -4.37
CA ILE A 86 7.57 35.52 -5.53
C ILE A 86 6.71 35.66 -6.78
N ALA A 87 7.21 36.32 -7.83
CA ALA A 87 6.46 36.51 -9.07
C ALA A 87 5.95 35.19 -9.65
N ASN A 88 4.72 35.20 -10.17
CA ASN A 88 4.14 34.04 -10.84
C ASN A 88 4.99 33.65 -12.06
N GLN A 89 5.25 32.35 -12.20
CA GLN A 89 5.86 31.75 -13.37
C GLN A 89 4.99 30.57 -13.83
N PRO A 90 3.83 30.83 -14.46
CA PRO A 90 2.91 29.77 -14.84
C PRO A 90 3.58 28.76 -15.77
N GLY A 91 3.43 27.48 -15.45
CA GLY A 91 4.02 26.39 -16.20
C GLY A 91 3.43 25.06 -15.79
N THR A 92 3.58 24.06 -16.64
CA THR A 92 3.13 22.71 -16.35
C THR A 92 4.34 21.83 -16.00
N PRO A 93 4.41 21.26 -14.78
CA PRO A 93 5.60 20.49 -14.35
C PRO A 93 5.67 19.08 -14.95
N ALA A 94 4.63 18.64 -15.65
CA ALA A 94 4.58 17.31 -16.26
C ALA A 94 5.26 17.30 -17.64
N PRO A 95 6.07 16.28 -17.97
CA PRO A 95 6.51 16.06 -19.34
C PRO A 95 5.30 15.64 -20.21
N PHE A 96 4.86 16.52 -21.12
CA PHE A 96 3.71 16.26 -22.01
C PHE A 96 4.03 15.38 -23.22
N LYS A 97 5.26 14.87 -23.33
CA LYS A 97 5.74 14.14 -24.50
C LYS A 97 6.53 12.91 -24.09
N LEU A 98 5.83 11.99 -23.43
CA LEU A 98 6.34 10.62 -23.28
C LEU A 98 6.22 9.95 -24.65
N GLU A 99 7.35 9.74 -25.33
CA GLU A 99 7.43 9.00 -26.60
C GLU A 99 7.29 7.49 -26.38
N HIS A 100 7.58 7.02 -25.17
CA HIS A 100 7.49 5.62 -24.78
C HIS A 100 7.17 5.50 -23.29
N ASN A 101 6.65 4.34 -22.91
CA ASN A 101 6.44 3.99 -21.51
C ASN A 101 7.82 3.87 -20.83
N SER A 102 8.01 4.58 -19.72
CA SER A 102 9.20 4.37 -18.89
C SER A 102 9.11 2.99 -18.23
N MET A 103 10.15 2.17 -18.40
CA MET A 103 10.31 0.91 -17.68
C MET A 103 11.27 1.14 -16.53
N MET A 104 10.79 0.91 -15.31
CA MET A 104 11.64 0.90 -14.12
C MET A 104 12.16 -0.52 -13.92
N GLU A 105 13.47 -0.70 -14.08
CA GLU A 105 14.15 -1.98 -13.92
C GLU A 105 15.17 -1.88 -12.80
N SER A 106 15.13 -2.82 -11.85
CA SER A 106 16.21 -3.02 -10.89
C SER A 106 17.20 -4.00 -11.49
N LYS A 107 18.48 -3.60 -11.62
CA LYS A 107 19.52 -4.50 -12.12
C LYS A 107 19.86 -5.52 -11.04
N GLU A 108 19.41 -6.75 -11.20
CA GLU A 108 19.84 -7.87 -10.36
C GLU A 108 20.93 -8.67 -11.08
N PRO A 109 22.22 -8.56 -10.67
CA PRO A 109 23.32 -9.27 -11.31
C PRO A 109 23.41 -10.75 -10.89
N LEU A 110 22.57 -11.18 -9.94
CA LEU A 110 22.62 -12.52 -9.36
C LEU A 110 21.81 -13.50 -10.20
N GLU A 111 22.31 -14.73 -10.30
CA GLU A 111 21.60 -15.82 -10.98
C GLU A 111 20.27 -16.11 -10.27
N GLU A 112 19.17 -16.08 -11.02
CA GLU A 112 17.84 -16.46 -10.53
C GLU A 112 17.59 -17.96 -10.74
N LYS A 113 17.22 -18.67 -9.67
CA LYS A 113 16.88 -20.09 -9.70
C LYS A 113 15.53 -20.33 -9.04
N ILE A 114 14.64 -21.05 -9.72
CA ILE A 114 13.44 -21.61 -9.10
C ILE A 114 13.89 -22.83 -8.28
N VAL A 115 13.68 -22.78 -6.97
CA VAL A 115 14.03 -23.86 -6.03
C VAL A 115 12.81 -24.50 -5.39
N GLY A 116 11.60 -24.07 -5.76
CA GLY A 116 10.37 -24.65 -5.27
C GLY A 116 9.14 -23.87 -5.71
N VAL A 117 8.00 -24.24 -5.14
CA VAL A 117 6.72 -23.59 -5.34
C VAL A 117 5.83 -23.76 -4.11
N ASP A 118 5.14 -22.69 -3.73
CA ASP A 118 4.01 -22.76 -2.81
C ASP A 118 2.73 -22.97 -3.62
N MET A 119 2.01 -24.06 -3.35
CA MET A 119 0.75 -24.41 -4.01
C MET A 119 -0.41 -24.15 -3.06
N PHE A 120 -1.27 -23.18 -3.38
CA PHE A 120 -2.43 -22.86 -2.56
C PHE A 120 -3.63 -23.67 -3.03
N ILE A 121 -4.16 -24.52 -2.16
CA ILE A 121 -5.25 -25.44 -2.47
C ILE A 121 -6.49 -25.16 -1.64
N GLU A 122 -7.65 -25.47 -2.20
CA GLU A 122 -8.92 -25.55 -1.49
C GLU A 122 -9.25 -27.02 -1.17
N CYS A 123 -9.36 -27.37 0.11
CA CYS A 123 -9.63 -28.74 0.58
C CYS A 123 -10.27 -28.73 1.97
N ASN A 124 -11.22 -29.63 2.23
CA ASN A 124 -11.86 -29.80 3.54
C ASN A 124 -11.25 -30.95 4.38
N GLU A 125 -10.16 -31.56 3.92
CA GLU A 125 -9.46 -32.61 4.66
C GLU A 125 -8.54 -32.04 5.75
N GLN A 126 -8.11 -32.91 6.66
CA GLN A 126 -7.17 -32.56 7.73
C GLN A 126 -5.72 -32.52 7.21
N PRO A 127 -4.84 -31.71 7.83
CA PRO A 127 -3.46 -31.49 7.35
C PRO A 127 -2.66 -32.76 7.08
N GLU A 128 -2.80 -33.79 7.93
CA GLU A 128 -2.09 -35.06 7.78
C GLU A 128 -2.50 -35.81 6.51
N ILE A 129 -3.80 -35.85 6.20
CA ILE A 129 -4.33 -36.50 4.98
C ILE A 129 -3.86 -35.72 3.75
N ILE A 130 -3.93 -34.39 3.81
CA ILE A 130 -3.45 -33.50 2.75
C ILE A 130 -1.97 -33.76 2.49
N ALA A 131 -1.14 -33.78 3.54
CA ALA A 131 0.29 -34.00 3.41
C ALA A 131 0.62 -35.37 2.81
N GLN A 132 -0.03 -36.44 3.28
CA GLN A 132 0.17 -37.79 2.76
C GLN A 132 -0.16 -37.87 1.27
N LYS A 133 -1.32 -37.36 0.84
CA LYS A 133 -1.67 -37.30 -0.59
C LYS A 133 -0.67 -36.45 -1.38
N SER A 134 -0.40 -35.24 -0.89
CA SER A 134 0.51 -34.26 -1.51
C SER A 134 1.93 -34.78 -1.75
N GLN A 135 2.45 -35.63 -0.86
CA GLN A 135 3.77 -36.26 -1.04
C GLN A 135 3.85 -37.14 -2.30
N HIS A 136 2.75 -37.80 -2.70
CA HIS A 136 2.73 -38.65 -3.90
C HIS A 136 2.81 -37.83 -5.21
N HIS A 137 2.38 -36.57 -5.18
CA HIS A 137 2.46 -35.68 -6.35
C HIS A 137 3.87 -35.12 -6.58
N GLY A 138 4.74 -35.12 -5.57
CA GLY A 138 6.09 -34.55 -5.68
C GLY A 138 7.01 -35.29 -6.66
N GLY A 139 6.71 -36.57 -6.93
CA GLY A 139 7.44 -37.40 -7.88
C GLY A 139 8.94 -37.45 -7.60
N VAL A 140 9.75 -37.26 -8.65
CA VAL A 140 11.23 -37.31 -8.57
C VAL A 140 11.88 -35.91 -8.53
N LYS A 141 11.07 -34.84 -8.52
CA LYS A 141 11.58 -33.45 -8.60
C LYS A 141 11.29 -32.63 -7.36
N PHE A 142 10.22 -32.92 -6.64
CA PHE A 142 9.75 -32.10 -5.53
C PHE A 142 9.64 -32.89 -4.22
N LYS A 143 9.90 -32.20 -3.13
CA LYS A 143 9.65 -32.66 -1.76
C LYS A 143 8.67 -31.72 -1.09
N LEU A 144 7.60 -32.26 -0.51
CA LEU A 144 6.73 -31.49 0.37
C LEU A 144 7.49 -31.17 1.66
N ILE A 145 7.66 -29.88 1.95
CA ILE A 145 8.38 -29.38 3.12
C ILE A 145 7.43 -29.07 4.27
N SER A 146 6.30 -28.43 3.97
CA SER A 146 5.33 -28.05 4.98
C SER A 146 3.93 -27.89 4.40
N VAL A 147 2.91 -28.06 5.26
CA VAL A 147 1.55 -27.57 4.99
C VAL A 147 1.26 -26.46 5.99
N SER A 148 0.80 -25.32 5.51
CA SER A 148 0.38 -24.20 6.35
C SER A 148 -1.09 -23.82 6.11
N ASN A 149 -1.71 -23.26 7.14
CA ASN A 149 -3.07 -22.73 7.09
C ASN A 149 -3.04 -21.31 7.66
N ARG A 150 -3.47 -20.32 6.87
CA ARG A 150 -3.38 -18.89 7.24
C ARG A 150 -1.98 -18.46 7.71
N GLY A 151 -0.93 -19.00 7.09
CA GLY A 151 0.47 -18.70 7.41
C GLY A 151 1.06 -19.43 8.63
N THR A 152 0.26 -20.23 9.35
CA THR A 152 0.73 -21.06 10.47
C THR A 152 1.02 -22.48 9.97
N GLN A 153 2.19 -23.04 10.30
CA GLN A 153 2.49 -24.43 9.99
C GLN A 153 1.54 -25.37 10.74
N VAL A 154 0.95 -26.32 10.01
CA VAL A 154 0.02 -27.34 10.54
C VAL A 154 0.48 -28.77 10.24
N TRP A 155 1.50 -28.93 9.40
CA TRP A 155 2.25 -30.16 9.16
C TRP A 155 3.70 -29.79 8.76
N PRO A 156 4.74 -30.55 9.16
CA PRO A 156 4.69 -31.82 9.92
C PRO A 156 4.43 -31.64 11.41
N THR A 157 4.67 -30.44 11.93
CA THR A 157 4.34 -30.05 13.30
C THR A 157 3.32 -28.93 13.27
N GLY A 158 2.51 -28.84 14.32
CA GLY A 158 1.47 -27.82 14.44
C GLY A 158 0.64 -28.03 15.70
N SER A 159 0.11 -26.94 16.25
CA SER A 159 -0.81 -27.03 17.38
C SER A 159 -2.15 -27.63 16.94
N LYS A 160 -2.64 -28.63 17.67
CA LYS A 160 -3.99 -29.19 17.47
C LYS A 160 -5.11 -28.17 17.76
N TYR A 161 -4.77 -27.05 18.39
CA TYR A 161 -5.70 -25.95 18.68
C TYR A 161 -5.75 -24.89 17.58
N THR A 162 -4.94 -25.01 16.53
CA THR A 162 -5.02 -24.10 15.38
C THR A 162 -6.35 -24.29 14.66
N ALA A 163 -7.21 -23.28 14.69
CA ALA A 163 -8.42 -23.28 13.89
C ALA A 163 -8.06 -23.22 12.39
N LEU A 164 -8.66 -24.10 11.60
CA LEU A 164 -8.34 -24.25 10.17
C LEU A 164 -9.45 -23.65 9.30
N VAL A 165 -9.07 -23.09 8.16
CA VAL A 165 -9.98 -22.83 7.03
C VAL A 165 -9.73 -23.85 5.92
N ASN A 166 -10.64 -23.96 4.95
CA ASN A 166 -10.51 -24.90 3.84
C ASN A 166 -9.47 -24.49 2.77
N GLN A 167 -8.55 -23.59 3.09
CA GLN A 167 -7.47 -23.14 2.21
C GLN A 167 -6.12 -23.40 2.86
N TYR A 168 -5.24 -24.10 2.15
CA TYR A 168 -3.92 -24.50 2.62
C TYR A 168 -2.85 -24.05 1.63
N ASN A 169 -1.65 -23.79 2.13
CA ASN A 169 -0.45 -23.67 1.31
C ASN A 169 0.38 -24.95 1.51
N LEU A 170 0.71 -25.59 0.38
CA LEU A 170 1.62 -26.72 0.30
C LEU A 170 2.95 -26.22 -0.24
N ARG A 171 4.00 -26.23 0.60
CA ARG A 171 5.34 -25.83 0.19
C ARG A 171 6.10 -27.02 -0.38
N PHE A 172 6.42 -26.95 -1.65
CA PHE A 172 7.30 -27.90 -2.31
C PHE A 172 8.64 -27.25 -2.62
N GLU A 173 9.74 -27.92 -2.26
CA GLU A 173 11.09 -27.53 -2.66
C GLU A 173 11.70 -28.58 -3.58
N SER A 174 12.70 -28.18 -4.35
CA SER A 174 13.39 -29.08 -5.27
C SER A 174 14.17 -30.16 -4.54
N LEU A 175 14.23 -31.35 -5.13
CA LEU A 175 15.06 -32.43 -4.60
C LEU A 175 16.54 -32.16 -4.93
N ASN A 176 17.40 -32.39 -3.92
CA ASN A 176 18.86 -32.25 -4.01
C ASN A 176 19.33 -30.87 -4.51
N ASP A 177 18.61 -29.80 -4.18
CA ASP A 177 18.92 -28.42 -4.58
C ASP A 177 19.07 -28.22 -6.10
N THR A 178 18.41 -29.09 -6.89
CA THR A 178 18.44 -29.00 -8.35
C THR A 178 17.50 -27.88 -8.81
N PRO A 179 17.93 -26.93 -9.65
CA PRO A 179 17.05 -25.90 -10.18
C PRO A 179 15.86 -26.49 -10.94
N LEU A 180 14.69 -25.89 -10.75
CA LEU A 180 13.45 -26.28 -11.41
C LEU A 180 13.16 -25.35 -12.59
N THR A 181 12.36 -25.85 -13.53
CA THR A 181 11.79 -25.04 -14.61
C THR A 181 10.32 -24.75 -14.33
N GLN A 182 9.75 -23.73 -14.99
CA GLN A 182 8.31 -23.50 -14.91
C GLN A 182 7.50 -24.69 -15.44
N GLN A 183 8.03 -25.48 -16.38
CA GLN A 183 7.38 -26.70 -16.86
C GLN A 183 7.27 -27.76 -15.75
N ASP A 184 8.28 -27.86 -14.87
CA ASP A 184 8.23 -28.77 -13.72
C ASP A 184 7.15 -28.37 -12.73
N VAL A 185 7.04 -27.06 -12.45
CA VAL A 185 6.00 -26.50 -11.58
C VAL A 185 4.60 -26.72 -12.17
N ILE A 186 4.43 -26.51 -13.47
CA ILE A 186 3.17 -26.80 -14.16
C ILE A 186 2.85 -28.30 -14.12
N GLY A 187 3.85 -29.17 -14.23
CA GLY A 187 3.67 -30.62 -14.06
C GLY A 187 3.12 -30.98 -12.67
N LEU A 188 3.68 -30.37 -11.62
CA LEU A 188 3.16 -30.52 -10.25
C LEU A 188 1.74 -29.97 -10.12
N TYR A 189 1.44 -28.80 -10.71
CA TYR A 189 0.09 -28.24 -10.76
C TYR A 189 -0.90 -29.22 -11.39
N VAL A 190 -0.57 -29.78 -12.55
CA VAL A 190 -1.42 -30.76 -13.24
C VAL A 190 -1.68 -31.97 -12.35
N SER A 191 -0.63 -32.49 -11.70
CA SER A 191 -0.78 -33.63 -10.79
C SER A 191 -1.67 -33.31 -9.59
N LEU A 192 -1.42 -32.21 -8.87
CA LEU A 192 -2.21 -31.80 -7.70
C LEU A 192 -3.66 -31.47 -8.06
N SER A 193 -3.90 -30.97 -9.29
CA SER A 193 -5.25 -30.61 -9.76
C SER A 193 -6.19 -31.82 -9.89
N ALA A 194 -5.67 -33.05 -9.84
CA ALA A 194 -6.49 -34.26 -9.78
C ALA A 194 -7.20 -34.44 -8.43
N ASP A 195 -6.59 -33.99 -7.34
CA ASP A 195 -7.11 -34.16 -5.97
C ASP A 195 -7.60 -32.85 -5.35
N TYR A 196 -7.11 -31.71 -5.83
CA TYR A 196 -7.38 -30.40 -5.25
C TYR A 196 -7.73 -29.35 -6.29
N LYS A 197 -8.58 -28.40 -5.89
CA LYS A 197 -8.68 -27.12 -6.59
C LYS A 197 -7.48 -26.25 -6.18
N VAL A 198 -6.53 -26.04 -7.10
CA VAL A 198 -5.41 -25.13 -6.89
C VAL A 198 -5.88 -23.69 -7.19
N CYS A 199 -5.83 -22.82 -6.19
CA CYS A 199 -6.32 -21.44 -6.28
C CYS A 199 -5.25 -20.48 -6.77
N SER A 200 -3.99 -20.71 -6.39
CA SER A 200 -2.84 -19.92 -6.81
C SER A 200 -1.55 -20.71 -6.57
N LEU A 201 -0.46 -20.23 -7.16
CA LEU A 201 0.89 -20.73 -6.91
C LEU A 201 1.86 -19.55 -6.81
N GLU A 202 2.92 -19.71 -6.02
CA GLU A 202 3.98 -18.72 -5.89
C GLU A 202 5.34 -19.42 -6.04
N LEU A 203 6.18 -18.94 -6.96
CA LEU A 203 7.51 -19.53 -7.18
C LEU A 203 8.43 -19.21 -6.00
N LEU A 204 9.17 -20.22 -5.54
CA LEU A 204 10.22 -20.03 -4.56
C LEU A 204 11.53 -19.79 -5.30
N ASN A 205 11.92 -18.52 -5.40
CA ASN A 205 13.14 -18.12 -6.10
C ASN A 205 14.32 -17.95 -5.14
N MET A 206 15.51 -18.25 -5.65
CA MET A 206 16.80 -17.85 -5.09
C MET A 206 17.45 -16.84 -6.03
N TRP A 207 17.97 -15.75 -5.48
CA TRP A 207 18.82 -14.79 -6.19
C TRP A 207 20.24 -14.93 -5.65
N GLY A 208 21.10 -15.63 -6.39
CA GLY A 208 22.38 -16.12 -5.86
C GLY A 208 22.13 -17.05 -4.67
N ASP A 209 22.70 -16.72 -3.51
CA ASP A 209 22.53 -17.51 -2.27
C ASP A 209 21.38 -17.02 -1.38
N LYS A 210 20.61 -16.02 -1.83
CA LYS A 210 19.53 -15.40 -1.02
C LYS A 210 18.17 -15.95 -1.42
N ARG A 211 17.40 -16.39 -0.43
CA ARG A 211 15.98 -16.77 -0.61
C ARG A 211 15.15 -15.53 -0.90
N GLY A 212 14.38 -15.58 -1.98
CA GLY A 212 13.36 -14.59 -2.33
C GLY A 212 12.00 -14.83 -1.67
N TYR A 213 11.94 -15.67 -0.63
CA TYR A 213 10.72 -16.07 0.05
C TYR A 213 10.96 -16.21 1.56
N SER A 214 9.89 -16.11 2.35
CA SER A 214 9.90 -16.28 3.80
C SER A 214 9.46 -17.70 4.22
N LEU A 215 9.82 -18.10 5.43
CA LEU A 215 9.35 -19.33 6.05
C LEU A 215 8.01 -19.10 6.75
N ALA A 216 7.19 -20.16 6.86
CA ALA A 216 5.95 -20.10 7.62
C ALA A 216 6.23 -19.95 9.13
N GLN A 217 5.26 -19.45 9.90
CA GLN A 217 5.44 -19.38 11.35
C GLN A 217 5.52 -20.79 11.95
N GLY A 218 6.63 -21.09 12.63
CA GLY A 218 6.92 -22.39 13.25
C GLY A 218 7.80 -23.32 12.41
N GLN A 219 8.27 -22.85 11.25
CA GLN A 219 9.29 -23.48 10.42
C GLN A 219 10.69 -22.94 10.74
#